data_AF-A0A936TAP6-F1
#
_entry.id   AF-A0A936TAP6-F1
#
_cell.length_a   1.000
_cell.length_b   1.000
_cell.length_c   1.000
_cell.angle_alpha   90.00
_cell.angle_beta   90.00
_cell.angle_gamma   90.00
#
_symmetry.space_group_name_H-M   'P 1'
#
loop_
_entity.id
_entity.type
_entity.pdbx_description
1 polymer ?
#
loop_
_entity_poly.entity_id
_entity_poly.type
_entity_poly.pdbx_seq_one_letter_code
_entity_poly.pdbx_strand_id
1 'polypeptide(L)' 'MEYIARRVFRYDNRQYQPGDVWEPGGGKFDRQIIDNDFVALRAVTPEPPIAKGKGKGNVTEK' A
#
# COMPACT_ATOMS: atom_id res chain seq x y z
N MET A 1 -11.06 -8.24 1.13
CA MET A 1 -10.75 -6.80 1.03
C MET A 1 -9.32 -6.65 1.48
N GLU A 2 -8.41 -6.30 0.57
CA GLU A 2 -6.99 -6.15 0.89
C GLU A 2 -6.73 -4.74 1.42
N TYR A 3 -5.86 -4.67 2.43
CA TYR A 3 -5.37 -3.42 2.96
C TYR A 3 -3.85 -3.40 2.86
N ILE A 4 -3.27 -2.22 2.74
CA ILE A 4 -1.83 -2.01 2.80
C ILE A 4 -1.50 -1.42 4.17
N ALA A 5 -0.60 -2.07 4.89
CA ALA A 5 -0.03 -1.55 6.13
C ALA A 5 0.67 -0.21 5.84
N ARG A 6 0.35 0.82 6.61
CA ARG A 6 1.01 2.14 6.56
C ARG A 6 2.07 2.29 7.63
N ARG A 7 1.95 1.51 8.70
CA ARG A 7 2.80 1.54 9.89
C ARG A 7 3.20 0.12 10.28
N VAL A 8 4.25 0.00 11.08
CA VAL A 8 4.66 -1.29 11.64
C VAL A 8 3.65 -1.69 12.73
N PHE A 9 3.04 -2.86 12.60
CA PHE A 9 2.20 -3.45 13.66
C PHE A 9 2.32 -4.97 13.65
N ARG A 10 1.90 -5.61 14.75
CA ARG A 10 1.88 -7.07 14.87
C ARG A 10 0.44 -7.56 14.89
N TYR A 11 0.14 -8.56 14.06
CA TYR A 11 -1.17 -9.17 13.92
C TYR A 11 -1.01 -10.64 13.56
N ASP A 12 -1.80 -11.52 14.19
CA ASP A 12 -1.76 -12.96 13.95
C ASP A 12 -0.34 -13.56 14.04
N ASN A 13 0.40 -13.18 15.09
CA ASN A 13 1.80 -13.53 15.32
C ASN A 13 2.79 -13.11 14.21
N ARG A 14 2.34 -12.35 13.21
CA ARG A 14 3.14 -11.78 12.13
C ARG A 14 3.35 -10.28 12.34
N GLN A 15 4.54 -9.79 12.02
CA GLN A 15 4.82 -8.36 11.97
C GLN A 15 4.63 -7.87 10.53
N TYR A 16 3.86 -6.81 10.35
CA TYR A 16 3.62 -6.15 9.07
C TYR A 16 4.45 -4.86 9.02
N GLN A 17 5.09 -4.58 7.89
CA GLN A 17 5.80 -3.34 7.64
C GLN A 17 4.98 -2.41 6.73
N PRO A 18 5.28 -1.10 6.70
CA PRO A 18 4.68 -0.19 5.73
C PRO A 18 4.87 -0.70 4.29
N GLY A 19 3.77 -0.91 3.57
CA GLY A 19 3.75 -1.48 2.22
C GLY A 19 3.37 -2.97 2.16
N ASP A 20 3.39 -3.69 3.28
CA ASP A 20 2.89 -5.07 3.32
C ASP A 20 1.37 -5.12 3.13
N VAL A 21 0.91 -6.18 2.47
CA VAL A 21 -0.52 -6.48 2.35
C VAL A 21 -1.00 -7.16 3.63
N TRP A 22 -2.06 -6.62 4.22
CA TRP A 22 -2.76 -7.15 5.38
C TRP A 22 -4.22 -7.44 5.02
N GLU A 23 -4.76 -8.52 5.56
CA GLU A 23 -6.14 -8.94 5.37
C GLU A 23 -6.84 -9.08 6.74
N PRO A 24 -8.02 -8.46 6.94
CA PRO A 24 -8.76 -8.57 8.18
C PRO A 24 -9.41 -9.96 8.30
N GLY A 25 -9.25 -10.59 9.47
CA GLY A 25 -9.85 -11.88 9.80
C GLY A 25 -11.33 -11.81 10.25
N GLY A 26 -11.92 -10.62 10.35
CA GLY A 26 -13.28 -10.37 10.83
C GLY A 26 -13.40 -10.13 12.36
N GLY A 27 -12.30 -9.87 13.05
CA GLY A 27 -12.24 -9.73 14.50
C GLY A 27 -12.34 -8.28 15.02
N LYS A 28 -12.49 -8.13 16.35
CA LYS A 28 -12.47 -6.80 17.01
C LYS A 28 -11.14 -6.06 16.82
N PHE A 29 -10.04 -6.79 16.68
CA PHE A 29 -8.71 -6.22 16.51
C PHE A 29 -8.56 -5.53 15.14
N ASP A 30 -9.23 -6.05 14.10
CA ASP A 30 -9.22 -5.46 12.76
C ASP A 30 -9.80 -4.05 12.76
N ARG A 31 -10.93 -3.86 13.46
CA ARG A 31 -11.50 -2.54 13.67
C ARG A 31 -10.50 -1.61 14.33
N GLN A 32 -9.79 -2.05 15.38
CA GLN A 32 -8.78 -1.20 16.01
C GLN A 32 -7.66 -0.82 15.04
N ILE A 33 -7.15 -1.76 14.23
CA ILE A 33 -6.11 -1.47 13.23
C ILE A 33 -6.61 -0.43 12.21
N ILE A 34 -7.84 -0.60 11.71
CA ILE A 34 -8.45 0.29 10.71
C ILE A 34 -8.76 1.68 11.30
N ASP A 35 -9.41 1.74 12.47
CA ASP A 35 -9.76 2.99 13.17
C ASP A 35 -8.53 3.81 13.58
N ASN A 36 -7.40 3.14 13.86
CA ASN A 36 -6.14 3.81 14.22
C ASN A 36 -5.24 4.12 13.01
N ASP A 37 -5.73 3.99 11.78
CA ASP A 37 -4.98 4.27 10.53
C ASP A 37 -3.66 3.48 10.39
N PHE A 38 -3.57 2.27 10.96
CA PHE A 38 -2.40 1.41 10.76
C PHE A 38 -2.34 0.84 9.34
N VAL A 39 -3.48 0.77 8.67
CA VAL A 39 -3.68 0.16 7.36
C VAL A 39 -4.59 1.05 6.52
N ALA A 40 -4.36 1.10 5.21
CA ALA A 40 -5.27 1.74 4.25
C ALA A 40 -5.90 0.66 3.36
N LEU A 41 -7.14 0.86 2.92
CA LEU A 41 -7.70 0.03 1.85
C LEU A 41 -6.74 0.07 0.67
N ARG A 42 -6.35 -1.11 0.17
CA ARG A 42 -5.70 -1.21 -1.14
C ARG A 42 -6.76 -0.86 -2.16
N ALA A 43 -6.97 0.44 -2.38
CA ALA A 43 -7.63 0.89 -3.58
C ALA A 43 -6.79 0.29 -4.70
N VAL A 44 -7.38 -0.62 -5.46
CA VAL A 44 -6.85 -1.01 -6.76
C VAL A 44 -7.03 0.24 -7.60
N THR A 45 -6.24 1.30 -7.34
CA THR A 45 -6.04 2.34 -8.33
C THR A 45 -5.51 1.56 -9.51
N PRO A 46 -6.26 1.46 -10.63
CA PRO A 46 -5.65 0.99 -11.86
C PRO A 46 -4.40 1.85 -11.99
N GLU A 47 -3.24 1.21 -11.99
CA GLU A 47 -1.98 1.93 -12.19
C GLU A 47 -2.24 2.92 -13.34
N PRO A 48 -1.99 4.24 -13.18
CA PRO A 48 -1.88 5.07 -14.37
C PRO A 48 -0.87 4.32 -15.25
N PRO A 49 -1.23 3.95 -16.48
CA PRO A 49 -0.45 3.01 -17.29
C PRO A 49 0.99 3.47 -17.21
N ILE A 50 1.85 2.61 -16.67
CA ILE A 50 3.27 2.84 -16.50
C ILE A 50 3.72 3.54 -17.77
N ALA A 51 4.01 4.84 -17.68
CA ALA A 51 4.64 5.53 -18.77
C ALA A 51 6.01 4.89 -18.87
N LYS A 52 6.11 3.85 -19.71
CA LYS A 52 7.36 3.32 -20.25
C LYS A 52 7.95 4.44 -21.11
N GLY A 53 8.47 5.45 -20.43
CA GLY A 53 9.21 6.58 -20.99
C GLY A 53 10.63 6.52 -20.46
N LYS A 54 11.32 5.40 -20.68
CA LYS A 54 12.78 5.37 -20.62
C LYS A 54 13.27 6.15 -21.84
N GLY A 55 13.50 7.44 -21.66
CA GLY A 55 13.98 8.34 -22.70
C GLY A 55 14.97 9.35 -22.14
N LYS A 56 16.19 8.89 -21.86
CA LYS A 56 17.36 9.77 -21.94
C LYS A 56 17.38 10.35 -23.36
N GLY A 57 17.30 11.67 -23.50
CA GLY A 57 17.36 12.33 -24.80
C GLY A 57 17.54 13.83 -24.65
N ASN A 58 18.80 14.25 -24.60
CA ASN A 58 19.26 15.60 -24.94
C ASN A 58 18.66 16.04 -26.28
N VAL A 59 18.15 17.27 -26.38
CA VAL A 59 18.32 18.11 -27.59
C VAL A 59 18.11 19.59 -27.22
N THR A 60 19.23 20.31 -27.22
CA THR A 60 19.35 21.75 -27.43
C THR A 60 19.25 22.01 -28.93
N GLU A 61 18.44 22.98 -29.36
CA GLU A 61 18.55 23.74 -30.63
C GLU A 61 17.28 24.63 -30.75
N LYS A 62 17.28 25.89 -31.17
CA LYS A 62 18.30 26.91 -31.45
C LYS A 62 17.56 28.25 -31.51
#